data_AF-A0A950TK08-F1
#
_entry.id   AF-A0A950TK08-F1
#
_cell.length_a   1.000
_cell.length_b   1.000
_cell.length_c   1.000
_cell.angle_alpha   90.00
_cell.angle_beta   90.00
_cell.angle_gamma   90.00
#
_symmetry.space_group_name_H-M   'P 1'
#
loop_
_entity.id
_entity.type
_entity.pdbx_description
1 polymer ?
#
loop_
_entity_poly.entity_id
_entity_poly.type
_entity_poly.pdbx_seq_one_letter_code
_entity_poly.pdbx_strand_id
1 'polypeptide(L)'
;ACANCGSRFAEGVRFCGRCGGGVFRPIEQDAVATATRPCPRCGSTLRADARFCGRCGLSSAPVVGSGSHTAQFTGPHQSVPPQAERLCGRCGTAYAAHIKFCGRCGSNL
;
A
#
# COMPACT_ATOMS: atom_id res chain seq x y z
N ALA A 1 -15.68 12.36 14.85
CA ALA A 1 -14.35 12.98 14.76
C ALA A 1 -13.97 13.59 16.11
N CYS A 2 -12.69 13.55 16.49
CA CYS A 2 -12.20 14.17 17.73
C CYS A 2 -12.37 15.70 17.65
N ALA A 3 -12.96 16.31 18.68
CA ALA A 3 -13.16 17.75 18.73
C ALA A 3 -11.85 18.55 18.89
N ASN A 4 -10.79 17.92 19.43
CA ASN A 4 -9.51 18.58 19.67
C ASN A 4 -8.59 18.57 18.43
N CYS A 5 -8.50 17.44 17.71
CA CYS A 5 -7.55 17.30 16.59
C CYS A 5 -8.17 16.89 15.25
N GLY A 6 -9.50 16.79 15.16
CA GLY A 6 -10.24 16.49 13.92
C GLY A 6 -10.13 15.04 13.43
N SER A 7 -9.37 14.17 14.09
CA SER A 7 -9.16 12.78 13.64
C SER A 7 -10.46 11.97 13.69
N ARG A 8 -10.69 11.16 12.65
CA ARG A 8 -11.90 10.33 12.49
C ARG A 8 -11.71 8.99 13.20
N PHE A 9 -12.75 8.51 13.87
CA PHE A 9 -12.78 7.25 14.59
C PHE A 9 -14.15 6.61 14.45
N ALA A 10 -14.23 5.29 14.66
CA ALA A 10 -15.48 4.56 14.78
C ALA A 10 -16.23 4.96 16.07
N GLU A 11 -17.52 4.63 16.12
CA GLU A 11 -18.33 4.79 17.33
C GLU A 11 -17.81 3.92 18.49
N GLY A 12 -18.08 4.33 19.73
CA GLY A 12 -17.69 3.58 20.93
C GLY A 12 -16.24 3.76 21.41
N VAL A 13 -15.43 4.57 20.73
CA VAL A 13 -14.07 4.88 21.21
C VAL A 13 -14.11 5.76 22.47
N ARG A 14 -13.31 5.40 23.49
CA ARG A 14 -13.27 6.12 24.79
C ARG A 14 -12.33 7.33 24.78
N PHE A 15 -11.27 7.28 23.97
CA PHE A 15 -10.27 8.35 23.87
C PHE A 15 -9.69 8.42 22.45
N CYS A 16 -9.24 9.60 22.05
CA CYS A 16 -8.58 9.80 20.78
C CYS A 16 -7.16 9.22 20.83
N GLY A 17 -6.88 8.17 20.07
CA GLY A 17 -5.54 7.58 20.00
C GLY A 17 -4.45 8.51 19.44
N ARG A 18 -4.82 9.68 18.89
CA ARG A 18 -3.86 10.66 18.35
C ARG A 18 -3.48 11.76 19.35
N CYS A 19 -4.46 12.29 20.09
CA CYS A 19 -4.24 13.45 20.97
C CYS A 19 -4.73 13.23 22.42
N GLY A 20 -5.27 12.06 22.74
CA GLY A 20 -5.80 11.74 24.08
C GLY A 20 -7.16 12.38 24.41
N GLY A 21 -7.71 13.24 23.54
CA GLY A 21 -9.00 13.90 23.80
C GLY A 21 -10.17 12.94 23.91
N GLY A 22 -11.07 13.16 24.88
CA GLY A 22 -12.28 12.37 25.11
C GLY A 22 -13.56 12.92 24.48
N VAL A 23 -13.47 14.07 23.81
CA VAL A 23 -14.64 14.74 23.21
C VAL A 23 -14.68 14.45 21.71
N PHE A 24 -15.84 13.96 21.26
CA PHE A 24 -16.08 13.59 19.87
C PHE A 24 -17.34 14.27 19.35
N ARG A 25 -17.30 14.68 18.09
CA ARG A 25 -18.47 15.14 17.33
C ARG A 25 -18.85 14.09 16.28
N PRO A 26 -20.14 13.78 16.10
CA PRO A 26 -20.57 12.94 15.00
C PRO A 26 -20.16 13.59 13.68
N ILE A 27 -19.75 12.74 12.73
CA ILE A 27 -19.55 13.16 11.35
C ILE A 27 -20.75 12.58 10.62
N GLU A 28 -21.71 13.44 10.26
CA GLU A 28 -22.72 13.05 9.30
C GLU A 28 -21.98 12.65 8.02
N GLN A 29 -22.20 11.42 7.61
CA GLN A 29 -21.67 10.95 6.35
C GLN A 29 -22.46 11.69 5.28
N ASP A 30 -21.90 12.79 4.78
CA ASP A 30 -22.31 13.33 3.50
C ASP A 30 -22.23 12.16 2.51
N ALA A 31 -23.39 11.62 2.18
CA ALA A 31 -23.56 10.70 1.08
C ALA A 31 -23.32 11.50 -0.19
N VAL A 32 -22.05 11.86 -0.43
CA VAL A 32 -21.57 12.30 -1.71
C VAL A 32 -21.88 11.12 -2.62
N ALA A 33 -22.91 11.28 -3.45
CA ALA A 33 -23.28 10.35 -4.49
C ALA A 33 -22.04 10.14 -5.36
N THR A 34 -21.23 9.16 -4.96
CA THR A 34 -19.91 8.94 -5.53
C THR A 34 -20.19 8.21 -6.80
N ALA A 35 -20.23 8.95 -7.92
CA ALA A 35 -20.35 8.39 -9.25
C ALA A 35 -19.47 7.13 -9.32
N THR A 36 -20.07 6.02 -9.73
CA THR A 36 -19.41 4.73 -9.69
C THR A 36 -19.22 4.25 -11.13
N ARG A 37 -18.06 3.69 -11.44
CA ARG A 37 -17.71 3.21 -12.78
C ARG A 37 -17.25 1.76 -12.73
N PRO A 38 -17.51 0.95 -13.77
CA PRO A 38 -16.97 -0.40 -13.82
C PRO A 38 -15.46 -0.40 -14.07
N CYS A 39 -14.76 -1.37 -13.51
CA CYS A 39 -13.34 -1.60 -13.78
C CYS A 39 -13.17 -2.07 -15.23
N PRO A 40 -12.30 -1.45 -16.04
CA PRO A 40 -12.08 -1.90 -17.41
C PRO A 40 -11.36 -3.26 -17.51
N ARG A 41 -10.71 -3.73 -16.42
CA ARG A 41 -10.02 -5.03 -16.40
C ARG A 41 -10.86 -6.18 -15.87
N CYS A 42 -11.69 -5.97 -14.84
CA CYS A 42 -12.41 -7.06 -14.17
C CYS A 42 -13.91 -6.81 -13.98
N GLY A 43 -14.45 -5.69 -14.48
CA GLY A 43 -15.87 -5.34 -14.36
C GLY A 43 -16.33 -4.94 -12.96
N SER A 44 -15.46 -5.02 -11.94
CA SER A 44 -15.85 -4.66 -10.57
C SER A 44 -16.24 -3.19 -10.45
N THR A 45 -17.20 -2.88 -9.60
CA THR A 45 -17.63 -1.53 -9.27
C THR A 45 -16.52 -0.72 -8.57
N LEU A 46 -16.04 0.36 -9.21
CA LEU A 46 -15.06 1.31 -8.65
C LEU A 46 -15.73 2.65 -8.35
N ARG A 47 -15.39 3.27 -7.22
CA ARG A 47 -15.71 4.68 -6.98
C ARG A 47 -15.00 5.57 -8.01
N ALA A 48 -15.61 6.69 -8.41
CA ALA A 48 -15.01 7.63 -9.35
C ALA A 48 -13.68 8.21 -8.84
N ASP A 49 -13.54 8.41 -7.54
CA ASP A 49 -12.32 8.90 -6.87
C ASP A 49 -11.30 7.77 -6.59
N ALA A 50 -11.66 6.50 -6.83
CA ALA A 50 -10.73 5.40 -6.64
C ALA A 50 -9.54 5.57 -7.61
N ARG A 51 -8.33 5.49 -7.06
CA ARG A 51 -7.07 5.49 -7.81
C ARG A 51 -6.67 4.10 -8.29
N PHE A 52 -7.16 3.06 -7.61
CA PHE A 52 -6.88 1.66 -7.90
C PHE A 52 -8.13 0.80 -7.69
N CYS A 53 -8.25 -0.27 -8.47
CA CYS A 53 -9.25 -1.31 -8.29
C CYS A 53 -8.86 -2.19 -7.09
N GLY A 54 -9.70 -2.25 -6.05
CA GLY A 54 -9.48 -3.12 -4.89
C GLY A 54 -9.58 -4.63 -5.18
N ARG A 55 -10.09 -5.03 -6.36
CA ARG A 55 -10.17 -6.45 -6.77
C ARG A 55 -9.00 -6.91 -7.62
N CYS A 56 -8.59 -6.11 -8.62
CA CYS A 56 -7.57 -6.53 -9.59
C CYS A 56 -6.31 -5.64 -9.59
N GLY A 57 -6.25 -4.64 -8.71
CA GLY A 57 -5.10 -3.74 -8.57
C GLY A 57 -4.87 -2.77 -9.73
N LEU A 58 -5.76 -2.70 -10.73
CA LEU A 58 -5.60 -1.80 -11.86
C LEU A 58 -5.72 -0.34 -11.39
N SER A 59 -4.72 0.47 -11.70
CA SER A 59 -4.73 1.92 -11.51
C SER A 59 -5.67 2.60 -12.51
N SER A 60 -6.51 3.51 -12.04
CA SER A 60 -7.53 4.22 -12.82
C SER A 60 -7.23 5.70 -13.04
N ALA A 61 -5.94 6.08 -12.95
CA ALA A 61 -5.46 7.36 -13.44
C ALA A 61 -5.55 7.40 -14.98
N PRO A 62 -5.91 8.53 -15.60
CA PRO A 62 -5.83 8.67 -17.04
C PRO A 62 -4.39 8.41 -17.46
N VAL A 63 -4.20 7.40 -18.30
CA VAL A 63 -2.93 7.04 -18.91
C VAL A 63 -2.53 8.14 -19.91
N VAL A 64 -2.13 9.31 -19.41
CA VAL A 64 -1.31 10.24 -20.20
C VAL A 64 0.09 9.66 -20.27
N GLY A 65 0.29 8.78 -21.24
CA GLY A 65 1.57 8.17 -21.53
C GLY A 65 1.57 6.67 -21.31
N SER A 66 1.63 5.95 -22.44
CA SER A 66 2.11 4.58 -22.52
C SER A 66 3.38 4.40 -21.70
N GLY A 67 3.27 3.60 -20.65
CA GLY A 67 4.38 3.05 -19.90
C GLY A 67 4.08 1.58 -19.62
N SER A 68 4.01 0.79 -20.69
CA SER A 68 4.19 -0.65 -20.60
C SER A 68 5.51 -0.90 -19.89
N HIS A 69 5.48 -1.28 -18.61
CA HIS A 69 6.64 -1.88 -17.97
C HIS A 69 6.79 -3.32 -18.50
N THR A 70 7.03 -3.47 -19.80
CA THR A 70 8.05 -4.42 -20.22
C THR A 70 9.34 -3.84 -19.66
N ALA A 71 9.81 -4.40 -18.55
CA ALA A 71 11.15 -4.14 -18.05
C ALA A 71 12.15 -4.62 -19.11
N GLN A 72 12.42 -3.79 -20.11
CA GLN A 72 13.54 -3.92 -21.02
C GLN A 72 14.69 -3.16 -20.38
N PHE A 73 15.48 -3.90 -19.62
CA PHE A 73 16.74 -3.45 -19.06
C PHE A 73 17.81 -3.56 -20.15
N THR A 74 17.98 -2.50 -20.94
CA THR A 74 19.17 -2.29 -21.78
C THR A 74 19.92 -1.07 -21.27
N GLY A 75 20.46 -1.20 -20.06
CA GLY A 75 21.54 -0.33 -19.59
C GLY A 75 22.88 -1.05 -19.75
N PRO A 76 23.95 -0.39 -20.23
CA PRO A 76 25.28 -0.97 -20.18
C PRO A 76 25.71 -1.09 -18.70
N HIS A 77 26.03 -2.31 -18.32
CA HIS A 77 26.54 -2.76 -17.02
C HIS A 77 27.65 -1.85 -16.44
N GLN A 78 27.53 -1.39 -15.18
CA GLN A 78 28.49 -1.66 -14.07
C GLN A 78 28.47 -0.62 -12.93
N SER A 79 27.92 -1.03 -11.80
CA SER A 79 28.71 -1.28 -10.59
C SER A 79 27.84 -2.14 -9.68
N VAL A 80 28.08 -3.46 -9.72
CA VAL A 80 27.50 -4.40 -8.78
C VAL A 80 28.12 -4.09 -7.41
N PRO A 81 27.39 -3.62 -6.39
CA PRO A 81 27.90 -3.71 -5.03
C PRO A 81 27.99 -5.21 -4.66
N PRO A 82 29.18 -5.75 -4.39
CA PRO A 82 29.35 -7.17 -4.09
C PRO A 82 28.93 -7.46 -2.66
N GLN A 83 27.63 -7.48 -2.32
CA GLN A 83 27.22 -7.66 -0.92
C GLN A 83 25.90 -8.45 -0.74
N ALA A 84 25.63 -9.43 -1.60
CA ALA A 84 24.70 -10.52 -1.29
C ALA A 84 25.50 -11.67 -0.67
N GLU A 85 25.89 -11.52 0.59
CA GLU A 85 26.92 -12.39 1.20
C GLU A 85 26.32 -13.56 2.00
N ARG A 86 24.99 -13.69 2.12
CA ARG A 86 24.37 -14.79 2.88
C ARG A 86 23.08 -15.31 2.23
N LEU A 87 23.00 -16.63 2.11
CA LEU A 87 21.80 -17.36 1.66
C LEU A 87 21.10 -17.99 2.86
N CYS A 88 19.77 -17.95 2.89
CA CYS A 88 19.03 -18.70 3.88
C CYS A 88 19.17 -20.21 3.63
N GLY A 89 19.73 -20.96 4.59
CA GLY A 89 19.87 -22.42 4.48
C GLY A 89 18.55 -23.20 4.35
N ARG A 90 17.41 -22.59 4.70
CA ARG A 90 16.08 -23.24 4.62
C ARG A 90 15.35 -22.97 3.30
N CYS A 91 15.43 -21.76 2.76
CA CYS A 91 14.64 -21.36 1.58
C CYS A 91 15.47 -20.80 0.42
N GLY A 92 16.79 -20.75 0.54
CA GLY A 92 17.73 -20.33 -0.50
C GLY A 92 17.68 -18.84 -0.87
N THR A 93 16.91 -18.03 -0.15
CA THR A 93 16.80 -16.59 -0.45
C THR A 93 18.07 -15.85 -0.06
N ALA A 94 18.57 -15.01 -0.95
CA ALA A 94 19.74 -14.18 -0.72
C ALA A 94 19.39 -12.92 0.09
N TYR A 95 20.25 -12.59 1.05
CA TYR A 95 20.11 -11.44 1.92
C TYR A 95 21.45 -10.70 2.06
N ALA A 96 21.37 -9.42 2.39
CA ALA A 96 22.54 -8.62 2.77
C ALA A 96 23.10 -9.08 4.12
N ALA A 97 24.40 -8.93 4.34
CA ALA A 97 25.11 -9.44 5.53
C ALA A 97 24.55 -8.94 6.88
N HIS A 98 23.93 -7.75 6.91
CA HIS A 98 23.36 -7.16 8.12
C HIS A 98 21.99 -7.75 8.53
N ILE A 99 21.38 -8.57 7.67
CA ILE A 99 20.10 -9.21 7.96
C ILE A 99 20.35 -10.44 8.86
N LYS A 100 19.67 -10.47 10.01
CA LYS A 100 19.79 -11.55 11.02
C LYS A 100 18.76 -12.66 10.87
N PHE A 101 17.63 -12.42 10.19
CA PHE A 101 16.55 -13.38 10.08
C PHE A 101 15.95 -13.39 8.68
N CYS A 102 15.59 -14.57 8.22
CA CYS A 102 14.92 -14.76 6.95
C CYS A 102 13.47 -14.27 7.06
N GLY A 103 13.13 -13.16 6.40
CA GLY A 103 11.75 -12.67 6.33
C GLY A 103 10.76 -13.63 5.65
N ARG A 104 11.25 -14.69 4.98
CA ARG A 104 10.42 -15.69 4.29
C ARG A 104 10.11 -16.93 5.15
N CYS A 105 11.07 -17.44 5.91
CA CYS A 105 10.90 -18.68 6.69
C CYS A 105 11.19 -18.52 8.20
N GLY A 106 11.45 -17.30 8.67
CA GLY A 106 11.67 -16.96 10.08
C GLY A 106 12.97 -17.51 10.69
N SER A 107 13.78 -18.20 9.90
CA SER A 107 15.01 -18.85 10.38
C SER A 107 16.17 -17.87 10.43
N ASN A 108 17.12 -18.11 11.32
CA ASN A 108 18.37 -17.34 11.34
C ASN A 108 19.13 -17.55 10.02
N LEU A 109 19.76 -16.49 9.54
CA LEU A 109 20.61 -16.51 8.34
C LEU A 109 22.03 -16.89 8.70
#